data_AF-A0A4R4J4L4-F1
#
_entry.id   AF-A0A4R4J4L4-F1
#
_cell.length_a   1.000
_cell.length_b   1.000
_cell.length_c   1.000
_cell.angle_alpha   90.00
_cell.angle_beta   90.00
_cell.angle_gamma   90.00
#
_symmetry.space_group_name_H-M   'P 1'
#
loop_
_entity.id
_entity.type
_entity.pdbx_description
1 polymer ?
#
loop_
_entity_poly.entity_id
_entity_poly.type
_entity_poly.pdbx_seq_one_letter_code
_entity_poly.pdbx_strand_id
1 'polypeptide(L)' 'MSITIYSKPDCVQCSATYQALSRKNIPYQIVDLTENPQALATIRTMGYQQVPVVVAGTQHWSGFRPDKINALTENL' A
#
# COMPACT_ATOMS: atom_id res chain seq x y z
N MET A 1 9.84 -3.74 10.41
CA MET A 1 8.65 -2.90 10.16
C MET A 1 7.70 -3.65 9.23
N SER A 2 6.38 -3.67 9.49
CA SER A 2 5.40 -4.31 8.60
C SER A 2 4.81 -3.30 7.61
N ILE A 3 4.79 -3.65 6.33
CA ILE A 3 4.10 -2.87 5.29
C ILE A 3 2.85 -3.62 4.84
N THR A 4 1.71 -2.94 4.86
CA THR A 4 0.44 -3.47 4.34
C THR A 4 -0.02 -2.61 3.18
N ILE A 5 -0.39 -3.25 2.07
CA ILE A 5 -0.89 -2.61 0.86
C ILE A 5 -2.35 -3.04 0.67
N TYR A 6 -3.26 -2.10 0.85
CA TYR A 6 -4.67 -2.28 0.54
C TYR A 6 -4.87 -2.00 -0.94
N SER A 7 -5.39 -2.99 -1.67
CA SER A 7 -5.44 -3.02 -3.13
C SER A 7 -6.79 -3.52 -3.64
N LYS A 8 -6.92 -3.60 -4.96
CA LYS A 8 -7.95 -4.35 -5.68
C LYS A 8 -7.35 -4.99 -6.94
N PRO A 9 -8.04 -5.96 -7.59
CA PRO A 9 -7.63 -6.50 -8.89
C PRO A 9 -7.59 -5.42 -9.98
N ASP A 10 -6.84 -5.68 -11.06
CA ASP A 10 -6.75 -4.81 -12.24
C ASP A 10 -6.38 -3.35 -11.96
N CYS A 11 -5.55 -3.14 -10.93
CA CYS A 11 -5.10 -1.82 -10.49
C CYS A 11 -3.65 -1.55 -10.90
N VAL A 12 -3.44 -0.75 -11.96
CA VAL A 12 -2.10 -0.42 -12.48
C VAL A 12 -1.18 0.19 -11.41
N GLN A 13 -1.71 1.12 -10.60
CA GLN A 13 -0.92 1.75 -9.53
C GLN A 13 -0.55 0.77 -8.40
N CYS A 14 -1.40 -0.22 -8.14
CA CYS A 14 -1.14 -1.25 -7.15
C CYS A 14 0.01 -2.16 -7.63
N SER A 15 -0.07 -2.62 -8.88
CA SER A 15 1.03 -3.37 -9.53
C SER A 15 2.34 -2.60 -9.53
N ALA A 16 2.33 -1.29 -9.83
CA ALA A 16 3.53 -0.46 -9.78
C ALA A 16 4.12 -0.38 -8.36
N THR A 17 3.28 -0.30 -7.33
CA THR A 17 3.69 -0.27 -5.92
C THR A 17 4.34 -1.59 -5.50
N TYR A 18 3.74 -2.73 -5.87
CA TYR A 18 4.31 -4.06 -5.64
C TYR A 18 5.69 -4.19 -6.25
N GLN A 19 5.82 -3.83 -7.53
CA GLN A 19 7.08 -3.93 -8.25
C GLN A 19 8.16 -3.05 -7.61
N ALA A 20 7.82 -1.83 -7.19
CA ALA A 20 8.78 -0.92 -6.56
C ALA A 20 9.29 -1.44 -5.21
N LEU A 21 8.40 -2.00 -4.37
CA LEU A 21 8.79 -2.60 -3.09
C LEU A 21 9.59 -3.89 -3.29
N SER A 22 9.16 -4.77 -4.20
CA SER A 22 9.84 -6.04 -4.53
C SER A 22 11.24 -5.80 -5.09
N ARG A 23 11.44 -4.80 -5.96
CA ARG A 23 12.78 -4.44 -6.49
C ARG A 23 13.75 -3.98 -5.39
N LYS A 24 13.22 -3.50 -4.27
CA LYS A 24 14.00 -3.08 -3.09
C LYS A 24 14.14 -4.19 -2.03
N ASN A 25 13.62 -5.39 -2.30
CA ASN A 25 13.55 -6.50 -1.35
C ASN A 25 12.82 -6.13 -0.03
N ILE A 26 11.86 -5.20 -0.09
CA ILE A 26 11.09 -4.81 1.09
C ILE A 26 9.89 -5.75 1.22
N PRO A 27 9.74 -6.50 2.33
CA PRO A 27 8.60 -7.38 2.52
C PRO A 27 7.32 -6.58 2.77
N TYR A 28 6.21 -7.04 2.19
CA TYR A 28 4.89 -6.44 2.37
C TYR A 28 3.79 -7.50 2.32
N GLN A 29 2.63 -7.13 2.86
CA GLN A 29 1.39 -7.90 2.78
C GLN A 29 0.39 -7.17 1.88
N ILE A 30 -0.43 -7.93 1.15
CA ILE A 30 -1.51 -7.39 0.34
C ILE A 30 -2.84 -7.71 1.03
N VAL A 31 -3.73 -6.72 1.10
CA VAL A 31 -5.13 -6.91 1.48
C VAL A 31 -6.00 -6.50 0.29
N ASP A 32 -6.71 -7.46 -0.30
CA ASP A 32 -7.68 -7.17 -1.36
C ASP A 32 -8.97 -6.62 -0.76
N LEU A 33 -9.28 -5.35 -1.07
CA LEU A 33 -10.47 -4.66 -0.59
C LEU A 33 -11.76 -5.17 -1.23
N THR A 34 -11.68 -5.90 -2.35
CA THR A 34 -12.86 -6.51 -2.98
C THR A 34 -13.32 -7.75 -2.22
N GLU A 35 -12.42 -8.41 -1.51
CA GLU A 35 -12.69 -9.61 -0.72
C GLU A 35 -12.81 -9.33 0.79
N ASN A 36 -12.43 -8.12 1.23
CA ASN A 36 -12.42 -7.73 2.64
C ASN A 36 -13.22 -6.45 2.90
N PRO A 37 -14.55 -6.55 3.11
CA PRO A 37 -15.42 -5.40 3.38
C PRO A 37 -15.04 -4.62 4.64
N GLN A 38 -14.52 -5.30 5.67
CA GLN A 38 -14.10 -4.66 6.92
C GLN A 38 -12.87 -3.77 6.67
N ALA A 39 -11.87 -4.27 5.95
CA ALA A 39 -10.70 -3.48 5.55
C ALA A 39 -11.12 -2.28 4.68
N LEU A 40 -12.06 -2.49 3.75
CA LEU A 40 -12.59 -1.41 2.92
C LEU A 40 -13.24 -0.30 3.75
N ALA A 41 -14.05 -0.68 4.76
CA ALA A 41 -14.67 0.29 5.67
C ALA A 41 -13.60 1.08 6.45
N THR A 42 -12.57 0.41 6.97
CA THR A 42 -11.45 1.07 7.64
C THR A 42 -10.75 2.08 6.73
N ILE A 43 -10.41 1.69 5.51
CA ILE A 43 -9.75 2.57 4.52
C ILE A 43 -10.62 3.79 4.17
N ARG A 44 -11.93 3.61 4.04
CA ARG A 44 -12.87 4.72 3.81
C ARG A 44 -12.95 5.65 5.02
N THR A 45 -12.99 5.13 6.25
CA THR A 45 -12.98 5.94 7.48
C THR A 45 -11.69 6.74 7.63
N MET A 46 -10.57 6.22 7.15
CA MET A 46 -9.30 6.97 7.05
C MET A 46 -9.32 8.10 6.00
N GLY A 47 -10.40 8.22 5.22
CA GLY A 47 -10.59 9.26 4.20
C GLY A 47 -10.04 8.91 2.82
N TYR A 48 -9.57 7.69 2.61
CA TYR A 48 -9.04 7.27 1.31
C TYR A 48 -10.13 6.82 0.36
N GLN A 49 -10.08 7.34 -0.86
CA GLN A 49 -11.04 7.05 -1.92
C GLN A 49 -10.43 6.26 -3.09
N GLN A 50 -9.11 6.06 -3.08
CA GLN A 50 -8.36 5.39 -4.14
C GLN A 50 -7.36 4.39 -3.56
N VAL A 51 -7.00 3.42 -4.38
CA VAL A 51 -5.98 2.40 -4.10
C VAL A 51 -4.79 2.53 -5.06
N PRO A 52 -3.59 2.05 -4.68
CA PRO A 52 -3.27 1.38 -3.42
C PRO A 52 -3.30 2.34 -2.23
N VAL A 53 -3.63 1.84 -1.03
CA VAL A 53 -3.28 2.51 0.23
C VAL A 53 -2.17 1.71 0.88
N VAL A 54 -1.04 2.35 1.15
CA VAL A 54 0.10 1.73 1.81
C VAL A 54 0.16 2.23 3.24
N VAL A 55 0.27 1.30 4.19
CA VAL A 55 0.51 1.57 5.61
C VAL A 55 1.87 0.99 5.98
N ALA A 56 2.75 1.82 6.51
CA ALA A 56 4.13 1.52 6.86
C ALA A 56 4.43 2.15 8.23
N GLY A 57 4.15 1.42 9.31
CA GLY A 57 4.22 1.95 10.67
C GLY A 57 3.22 3.11 10.87
N THR A 58 3.72 4.28 11.25
CA THR A 58 2.90 5.50 11.41
C THR A 58 2.66 6.25 10.10
N GLN A 59 3.39 5.91 9.04
CA GLN A 59 3.24 6.54 7.74
C GLN A 59 2.20 5.79 6.91
N HIS A 60 1.33 6.53 6.23
CA HIS A 60 0.40 5.95 5.27
C HIS A 60 0.10 6.93 4.14
N TRP A 61 -0.20 6.40 2.95
CA TRP A 61 -0.52 7.20 1.76
C TRP A 61 -1.37 6.42 0.78
N SER A 62 -1.96 7.11 -0.19
CA SER A 62 -2.65 6.50 -1.33
C SER A 62 -1.95 6.78 -2.65
N GLY A 63 -2.24 5.91 -3.63
CA GLY A 63 -1.67 5.97 -4.98
C GLY A 63 -0.24 5.45 -5.07
N PHE A 64 0.26 5.33 -6.29
CA PHE A 64 1.66 5.00 -6.53
C PHE A 64 2.56 6.20 -6.18
N ARG A 65 3.38 6.05 -5.12
CA ARG A 65 4.26 7.10 -4.58
C ARG A 65 5.71 6.60 -4.50
N PRO A 66 6.47 6.64 -5.62
CA PRO A 66 7.85 6.17 -5.64
C PRO A 66 8.76 6.97 -4.69
N ASP A 67 8.46 8.24 -4.44
CA ASP A 67 9.15 9.09 -3.47
C ASP A 67 9.05 8.52 -2.04
N LYS A 68 7.83 8.17 -1.60
CA LYS A 68 7.61 7.57 -0.27
C LYS A 68 8.21 6.16 -0.18
N ILE A 69 8.09 5.38 -1.25
CA ILE A 69 8.67 4.02 -1.31
C ILE A 69 10.21 4.08 -1.23
N ASN A 70 10.84 5.08 -1.84
CA ASN A 70 12.29 5.27 -1.76
C ASN A 70 12.76 5.66 -0.36
N ALA A 71 11.99 6.44 0.38
CA ALA A 71 12.33 6.83 1.75
C ALA A 71 12.22 5.67 2.78
N LEU A 72 11.57 4.55 2.42
CA LEU A 72 11.46 3.38 3.31
C LEU A 72 12.80 2.68 3.56
N THR A 73 13.73 2.75 2.61
CA THR A 73 15.06 2.12 2.73
C THR A 73 16.03 2.94 3.59
N GLU A 74 15.71 4.19 3.91
CA GLU A 74 16.56 5.03 4.76
C GLU A 74 16.41 4.72 6.26
N ASN A 75 15.48 3.81 6.61
CA ASN A 75 15.15 3.44 7.98
C ASN A 75 15.16 1.91 8.23
N LEU A 76 15.86 1.15 7.38
CA LEU A 76 16.11 -0.29 7.55
C LEU A 76 17.55 -0.55 8.00
#